data_AF-A0A6L5K300-F1
#
_entry.id   AF-A0A6L5K300-F1
#
_cell.length_a   1.000
_cell.length_b   1.000
_cell.length_c   1.000
_cell.angle_alpha   90.00
_cell.angle_beta   90.00
_cell.angle_gamma   90.00
#
_symmetry.space_group_name_H-M   'P 1'
#
loop_
_entity.id
_entity.type
_entity.pdbx_description
1 polymer ?
#
loop_
_entity_poly.entity_id
_entity_poly.type
_entity_poly.pdbx_seq_one_letter_code
_entity_poly.pdbx_strand_id
1 'polypeptide(L)'
;MVNIPADKAVFVYVFGQVRNPGALEVKKSNMPTLLRAIAQAGGFTDRASKSGVIIKRIDQEGKETQIKVNVKDIIKGKRKDIPLKE
;
A
#
# COMPACT_ATOMS: atom_id res chain seq x y z
N MET A 1 -18.80 10.07 -29.48
CA MET A 1 -18.51 8.85 -28.72
C MET A 1 -17.64 9.23 -27.52
N VAL A 2 -18.11 9.01 -26.29
CA VAL A 2 -17.29 9.20 -25.08
C VAL A 2 -16.71 7.84 -24.74
N ASN A 3 -15.40 7.68 -24.91
CA ASN A 3 -14.70 6.46 -24.52
C ASN A 3 -14.38 6.57 -23.02
N ILE A 4 -15.03 5.76 -22.18
CA ILE A 4 -14.69 5.64 -20.77
C ILE A 4 -13.81 4.39 -20.67
N PRO A 5 -12.47 4.51 -20.56
CA PRO A 5 -11.62 3.35 -20.40
C PRO A 5 -12.04 2.61 -19.14
N ALA A 6 -12.31 1.31 -19.28
CA ALA A 6 -12.63 0.45 -18.14
C ALA A 6 -11.52 0.56 -17.08
N ASP A 7 -11.92 0.82 -15.85
CA ASP A 7 -11.02 0.96 -14.71
C ASP A 7 -10.30 -0.36 -14.47
N LYS A 8 -8.99 -0.38 -14.71
CA LYS A 8 -8.18 -1.60 -14.58
C LYS A 8 -8.00 -1.96 -13.11
N ALA A 9 -8.25 -3.22 -12.78
CA ALA A 9 -7.88 -3.78 -11.49
C ALA A 9 -6.37 -4.05 -11.46
N VAL A 10 -5.72 -3.68 -10.36
CA VAL A 10 -4.33 -3.98 -10.05
C VAL A 10 -4.27 -4.61 -8.66
N PHE A 11 -3.23 -5.38 -8.38
CA PHE A 11 -3.08 -6.06 -7.08
C PHE A 11 -2.01 -5.38 -6.24
N VAL A 12 -2.36 -5.10 -4.98
CA VAL A 12 -1.42 -4.69 -3.93
C VAL A 12 -1.24 -5.85 -2.98
N TYR A 13 -0.02 -6.36 -2.86
CA TYR A 13 0.29 -7.46 -1.95
C TYR A 13 0.69 -6.93 -0.57
N VAL A 14 -0.04 -7.36 0.46
CA VAL A 14 0.27 -7.03 1.86
C VAL A 14 0.62 -8.32 2.59
N PHE A 15 1.80 -8.37 3.19
CA PHE A 15 2.31 -9.57 3.87
C PHE A 15 3.06 -9.20 5.16
N GLY A 16 3.35 -10.21 5.97
CA GLY A 16 4.02 -10.05 7.26
C GLY A 16 3.04 -9.93 8.43
N GLN A 17 3.32 -9.03 9.37
CA GLN A 17 2.60 -8.89 10.64
C GLN A 17 1.32 -8.04 10.51
N VAL A 18 0.40 -8.47 9.65
CA VAL A 18 -0.96 -7.94 9.49
C VAL A 18 -1.99 -9.05 9.78
N ARG A 19 -3.23 -8.67 10.09
CA ARG A 19 -4.27 -9.67 10.43
C ARG A 19 -4.67 -10.53 9.23
N ASN A 20 -4.83 -9.91 8.06
CA ASN A 20 -5.25 -10.57 6.82
C ASN A 20 -4.20 -10.33 5.72
N PRO A 21 -3.09 -11.09 5.70
CA PRO A 21 -2.12 -11.01 4.61
C PRO A 21 -2.73 -11.57 3.32
N GLY A 22 -2.36 -10.98 2.18
CA GLY A 22 -2.86 -11.40 0.87
C GLY A 22 -2.78 -10.31 -0.19
N ALA A 23 -3.36 -10.63 -1.35
CA ALA A 23 -3.55 -9.68 -2.43
C ALA A 23 -4.81 -8.84 -2.17
N LEU A 24 -4.67 -7.53 -2.28
CA LEU A 24 -5.79 -6.60 -2.31
C LEU A 24 -6.03 -6.20 -3.77
N GLU A 25 -7.20 -6.54 -4.29
CA GLU A 25 -7.64 -6.03 -5.59
C GLU A 25 -8.04 -4.56 -5.44
N VAL A 26 -7.37 -3.70 -6.19
CA VAL A 26 -7.59 -2.26 -6.14
C VAL A 26 -7.80 -1.71 -7.54
N LYS A 27 -8.66 -0.70 -7.65
CA LYS A 27 -8.89 -0.01 -8.91
C LYS A 27 -7.74 0.95 -9.18
N LYS A 28 -7.19 0.94 -10.40
CA LYS A 28 -6.11 1.85 -10.80
C LYS A 28 -6.51 3.32 -10.64
N SER A 29 -7.78 3.66 -10.85
CA SER A 29 -8.31 5.01 -10.61
C SER A 29 -8.32 5.44 -9.13
N ASN A 30 -8.28 4.49 -8.20
CA ASN A 30 -8.44 4.71 -6.76
C ASN A 30 -7.43 3.89 -5.96
N MET A 31 -6.16 4.13 -6.24
CA MET A 31 -5.06 3.49 -5.51
C MET A 31 -5.10 3.87 -4.02
N PRO A 32 -5.07 2.89 -3.10
CA PRO A 32 -5.07 3.19 -1.68
C PRO A 32 -3.74 3.80 -1.24
N THR A 33 -3.77 4.47 -0.11
CA THR A 33 -2.55 4.82 0.63
C THR A 33 -2.04 3.63 1.43
N LEU A 34 -0.82 3.76 1.96
CA LEU A 34 -0.23 2.74 2.83
C LEU A 34 -1.13 2.43 4.03
N LEU A 35 -1.62 3.46 4.75
CA LEU A 35 -2.52 3.22 5.89
C LEU A 35 -3.83 2.56 5.45
N ARG A 36 -4.39 2.95 4.31
CA ARG A 36 -5.64 2.37 3.81
C ARG A 36 -5.47 0.91 3.43
N ALA A 37 -4.37 0.55 2.78
CA ALA A 37 -4.05 -0.84 2.46
C ALA A 37 -3.86 -1.68 3.73
N ILE A 38 -3.16 -1.16 4.74
CA ILE A 38 -3.01 -1.83 6.05
C ILE A 38 -4.38 -2.02 6.73
N ALA A 39 -5.25 -1.00 6.68
CA ALA A 39 -6.59 -1.08 7.25
C ALA A 39 -7.45 -2.14 6.53
N GLN A 40 -7.37 -2.21 5.20
CA GLN A 40 -8.04 -3.25 4.40
C GLN A 40 -7.51 -4.65 4.72
N ALA A 41 -6.22 -4.79 5.06
CA ALA A 41 -5.63 -6.02 5.57
C ALA A 41 -6.00 -6.31 7.05
N GLY A 42 -6.98 -5.63 7.62
CA GLY A 42 -7.44 -5.82 9.01
C GLY A 42 -6.55 -5.17 10.08
N GLY A 43 -5.57 -4.36 9.66
CA GLY A 43 -4.61 -3.72 10.53
C GLY A 43 -3.42 -4.60 10.89
N PHE A 44 -2.52 -4.03 11.69
CA PHE A 44 -1.36 -4.74 12.22
C PHE A 44 -1.76 -5.78 13.26
N THR A 45 -0.97 -6.86 13.38
CA THR A 45 -1.02 -7.74 14.57
C THR A 45 -0.41 -7.03 15.78
N ASP A 46 -0.71 -7.53 16.99
CA ASP A 46 -0.25 -6.89 18.23
C ASP A 46 1.28 -6.88 18.39
N ARG A 47 1.96 -7.85 17.78
CA ARG A 47 3.42 -7.97 17.79
C ARG A 47 4.11 -7.24 16.62
N ALA A 48 3.35 -6.56 15.76
CA ALA A 48 3.90 -5.92 14.57
C ALA A 48 4.77 -4.70 14.90
N SER A 49 5.96 -4.63 14.30
CA SER A 49 6.76 -3.41 14.31
C SER A 49 6.22 -2.40 13.30
N LYS A 50 5.62 -1.32 13.82
CA LYS A 50 5.07 -0.22 12.99
C LYS A 50 6.16 0.72 12.43
N SER A 51 7.42 0.58 12.83
CA SER A 51 8.52 1.46 12.40
C SER A 51 9.35 0.92 11.22
N GLY A 52 9.14 -0.34 10.83
CA GLY A 52 9.93 -1.04 9.83
C GLY A 52 9.15 -1.47 8.60
N VAL A 53 8.06 -0.79 8.24
CA VAL A 53 7.26 -1.18 7.07
C VAL A 53 8.04 -0.86 5.81
N ILE A 54 8.09 -1.79 4.87
CA ILE A 54 8.80 -1.65 3.60
C ILE A 54 7.77 -1.67 2.48
N ILE A 55 7.80 -0.64 1.63
CA ILE A 55 7.08 -0.62 0.36
C ILE A 55 8.08 -1.04 -0.71
N LYS A 56 7.76 -2.11 -1.43
CA LYS A 56 8.48 -2.51 -2.65
C LYS A 56 7.65 -2.11 -3.85
N ARG A 57 8.27 -1.45 -4.83
CA ARG A 57 7.64 -1.08 -6.10
C ARG A 57 8.63 -1.33 -7.22
N ILE A 58 8.13 -1.80 -8.35
CA ILE A 58 8.87 -1.84 -9.62
C ILE A 58 8.38 -0.64 -10.43
N ASP A 59 9.28 0.22 -10.88
CA ASP A 59 8.91 1.33 -11.77
C ASP A 59 8.68 0.86 -13.22
N GLN A 60 8.30 1.78 -14.10
CA GLN A 60 8.04 1.48 -15.51
C GLN A 60 9.29 1.02 -16.27
N GLU A 61 10.48 1.26 -15.72
CA GLU A 61 11.77 0.84 -16.27
C GLU A 61 12.22 -0.52 -15.72
N GLY A 62 11.41 -1.15 -14.86
CA GLY A 62 11.70 -2.45 -14.26
C GLY A 62 12.60 -2.38 -13.03
N LYS A 63 12.91 -1.19 -12.51
CA LYS A 63 13.79 -1.03 -11.35
C LYS A 63 13.01 -1.16 -10.05
N GLU A 64 13.46 -2.08 -9.19
CA GLU A 64 12.91 -2.24 -7.85
C GLU A 64 13.38 -1.09 -6.95
N THR A 65 12.42 -0.37 -6.37
CA THR A 65 12.64 0.62 -5.32
C THR A 65 12.05 0.12 -4.01
N GLN A 66 12.84 0.20 -2.95
CA GLN A 66 12.40 -0.10 -1.60
C GLN A 66 12.34 1.17 -0.76
N ILE A 67 11.17 1.44 -0.17
CA ILE A 67 10.94 2.61 0.67
C ILE A 67 10.66 2.09 2.08
N LYS A 68 11.56 2.39 3.01
CA LYS A 68 11.33 2.14 4.44
C LYS A 68 10.48 3.27 5.03
N VAL A 69 9.43 2.88 5.74
CA VAL A 69 8.41 3.77 6.28
C VAL A 69 8.18 3.46 7.74
N ASN A 70 8.32 4.49 8.56
CA ASN A 70 7.84 4.46 9.92
C ASN A 70 6.37 4.89 9.95
N VAL A 71 5.47 3.91 10.06
CA VAL A 71 4.02 4.15 10.07
C VAL A 71 3.59 4.91 11.32
N LYS A 72 4.36 4.84 12.42
CA LYS A 72 4.08 5.66 13.61
C LYS A 72 4.15 7.16 13.30
N ASP A 73 5.05 7.57 12.41
CA ASP A 73 5.19 8.98 12.04
C ASP A 73 4.02 9.44 11.17
N ILE A 74 3.45 8.54 10.37
CA ILE A 74 2.25 8.83 9.58
C ILE A 74 1.03 8.97 10.49
N ILE A 75 0.83 8.03 11.41
CA ILE A 75 -0.29 8.06 12.36
C ILE A 75 -0.23 9.32 13.25
N LYS A 76 0.97 9.75 13.63
CA LYS A 76 1.19 10.96 14.44
C LYS A 76 1.15 12.26 13.61
N GLY A 77 0.90 12.19 12.30
CA GLY A 77 0.87 13.35 11.41
C GLY A 77 2.24 13.99 11.12
N LYS A 78 3.34 13.40 11.59
CA LYS A 78 4.72 13.88 11.32
C LYS A 78 5.14 13.63 9.86
N ARG A 79 4.50 12.67 9.20
CA ARG A 79 4.71 12.33 7.80
C ARG A 79 3.36 12.18 7.11
N LYS A 80 3.25 12.66 5.87
CA LYS A 80 2.05 12.42 5.05
C LYS A 80 1.93 10.94 4.70
N ASP A 81 0.70 10.47 4.58
CA ASP A 81 0.42 9.11 4.14
C ASP A 81 0.88 8.90 2.70
N ILE A 82 1.38 7.70 2.40
CA ILE A 82 2.07 7.41 1.15
C ILE A 82 1.07 6.77 0.20
N PRO A 83 0.75 7.39 -0.95
CA PRO A 83 -0.06 6.75 -1.97
C PRO A 83 0.71 5.57 -2.57
N LEU A 84 0.06 4.41 -2.60
CA LEU A 84 0.58 3.27 -3.33
C LEU A 84 0.42 3.54 -4.82
N LYS A 85 1.31 2.95 -5.61
CA LYS A 85 1.26 3.03 -7.07
C LYS A 85 1.51 1.64 -7.61
N GLU A 86 0.89 1.38 -8.74
CA GLU A 86 1.24 0.29 -9.65
C GLU A 86 2.72 0.37 -10.02
#